data_AF-A0A3C0T2I8-F1
#
_entry.id   AF-A0A3C0T2I8-F1
#
_cell.length_a   1.000
_cell.length_b   1.000
_cell.length_c   1.000
_cell.angle_alpha   90.00
_cell.angle_beta   90.00
_cell.angle_gamma   90.00
#
_symmetry.space_group_name_H-M   'P 1'
#
loop_
_entity.id
_entity.type
_entity.pdbx_description
1 polymer ?
#
loop_
_entity_poly.entity_id
_entity_poly.type
_entity_poly.pdbx_seq_one_letter_code
_entity_poly.pdbx_strand_id
1 'polypeptide(L)'
;MYASRNLSKCTKDCLCLFVCPTGATNTETGQIDSSRCLDGCRLCVDACPSKAIFLVMDEYPEPAPKDAASASKMMDLCSSRFAQEKAAAAIAASSDEPGLKKLTEALRQSLRITAEDCAREAGFMLPQSEPVRALMEELESS
;
A
#
# COMPACT_ATOMS: atom_id res chain seq x y z
N MET A 1 18.45 1.57 -9.70
CA MET A 1 18.05 0.83 -8.49
C MET A 1 19.05 1.09 -7.37
N TYR A 2 18.60 1.51 -6.20
CA TYR A 2 19.46 1.78 -5.05
C TYR A 2 19.04 0.97 -3.81
N ALA A 3 19.92 0.89 -2.82
CA ALA A 3 19.58 0.26 -1.54
C ALA A 3 18.87 1.24 -0.61
N SER A 4 17.87 0.77 0.12
CA SER A 4 17.13 1.53 1.15
C SER A 4 17.10 0.75 2.46
N ARG A 5 17.15 1.46 3.59
CA ARG A 5 17.18 0.90 4.94
C ARG A 5 15.84 1.11 5.62
N ASN A 6 15.22 0.02 6.06
CA ASN A 6 14.12 0.04 7.02
C ASN A 6 14.67 0.28 8.42
N LEU A 7 14.47 1.49 8.94
CA LEU A 7 14.96 1.89 10.26
C LEU A 7 14.35 1.07 11.40
N SER A 8 13.11 0.59 11.28
CA SER A 8 12.47 -0.20 12.34
C SER A 8 13.02 -1.63 12.45
N LYS A 9 13.66 -2.14 11.39
CA LYS A 9 14.33 -3.44 11.38
C LYS A 9 15.83 -3.36 11.69
N CYS A 10 16.43 -2.18 11.63
CA CYS A 10 17.88 -2.03 11.72
C CYS A 10 18.39 -2.21 13.17
N THR A 11 19.15 -3.27 13.40
CA THR A 11 19.77 -3.65 14.68
C THR A 11 21.11 -2.97 14.98
N LYS A 12 21.62 -2.14 14.06
CA LYS A 12 22.88 -1.37 14.21
C LYS A 12 24.16 -2.23 14.36
N ASP A 13 24.18 -3.44 13.80
CA ASP A 13 25.42 -4.22 13.62
C ASP A 13 26.41 -3.54 12.64
N CYS A 14 25.90 -2.62 11.82
CA CYS A 14 26.66 -1.72 10.94
C CYS A 14 27.61 -2.40 9.92
N LEU A 15 27.48 -3.71 9.68
CA LEU A 15 28.25 -4.43 8.64
C LEU A 15 28.15 -3.79 7.25
N CYS A 16 27.01 -3.16 6.95
CA CYS A 16 26.80 -2.43 5.71
C CYS A 16 27.81 -1.29 5.46
N LEU A 17 28.45 -0.74 6.50
CA LEU A 17 29.48 0.30 6.38
C LEU A 17 30.78 -0.24 5.78
N PHE A 18 31.13 -1.48 6.13
CA PHE A 18 32.41 -2.10 5.74
C PHE A 18 32.37 -2.72 4.34
N VAL A 19 31.18 -2.96 3.79
CA VAL A 19 31.00 -3.60 2.47
C VAL A 19 30.57 -2.62 1.38
N CYS A 20 30.23 -1.38 1.71
CA CYS A 20 29.77 -0.41 0.73
C CYS A 20 30.96 0.28 0.04
N PRO A 21 31.17 0.10 -1.27
CA PRO A 21 32.35 0.62 -1.96
C PRO A 21 32.34 2.15 -2.11
N THR A 22 31.16 2.77 -2.08
CA THR A 22 30.99 4.22 -2.26
C THR A 22 30.75 4.98 -0.97
N GLY A 23 30.61 4.27 0.17
CA GLY A 23 30.21 4.86 1.44
C GLY A 23 28.76 5.34 1.50
N ALA A 24 27.89 4.91 0.57
CA ALA A 24 26.47 5.26 0.55
C ALA A 24 25.69 4.80 1.81
N THR A 25 26.21 3.81 2.53
CA THR A 25 25.56 3.23 3.73
C THR A 25 25.85 3.97 5.02
N ASN A 26 26.43 5.17 4.97
CA ASN A 26 26.75 5.96 6.16
C ASN A 26 25.55 6.14 7.12
N THR A 27 25.82 6.53 8.36
CA THR A 27 24.81 6.59 9.42
C THR A 27 24.41 7.99 9.84
N GLU A 28 24.94 9.03 9.19
CA GLU A 28 24.69 10.43 9.57
C GLU A 28 23.20 10.78 9.54
N THR A 29 22.48 10.32 8.52
CA THR A 29 21.02 10.51 8.39
C THR A 29 20.23 9.28 8.81
N GLY A 30 20.93 8.18 9.13
CA GLY A 30 20.33 6.87 9.33
C GLY A 30 19.82 6.20 8.05
N GLN A 31 19.77 6.86 6.89
CA GLN A 31 19.33 6.30 5.61
C GLN A 31 20.50 6.14 4.63
N ILE A 32 20.37 5.22 3.67
CA ILE A 32 21.32 5.04 2.58
C ILE A 32 21.19 6.20 1.60
N ASP A 33 22.33 6.79 1.23
CA ASP A 33 22.42 7.85 0.24
C ASP A 33 22.27 7.27 -1.18
N SER A 34 21.10 7.48 -1.78
CA SER A 34 20.79 6.98 -3.13
C SER A 34 21.68 7.60 -4.20
N SER A 35 22.12 8.86 -4.03
CA SER A 35 22.97 9.56 -5.01
C SER A 35 24.37 8.95 -5.14
N ARG A 36 24.81 8.23 -4.10
CA ARG A 36 26.10 7.55 -4.04
C ARG A 36 25.97 6.04 -4.21
N CYS A 37 24.76 5.49 -4.24
CA CYS A 37 24.54 4.06 -4.31
C CYS A 37 24.80 3.57 -5.75
N LEU A 38 25.58 2.49 -5.89
CA LEU A 38 25.80 1.88 -7.20
C LEU A 38 24.57 1.06 -7.61
N ASP A 39 24.20 1.19 -8.88
CA ASP A 39 23.04 0.49 -9.44
C ASP A 39 23.14 -1.02 -9.25
N GLY A 40 22.21 -1.59 -8.49
CA GLY A 40 22.09 -3.04 -8.29
C GLY A 40 23.24 -3.75 -7.54
N CYS A 41 24.20 -3.02 -6.95
CA CYS A 41 25.40 -3.61 -6.34
C CYS A 41 25.13 -4.61 -5.19
N ARG A 42 24.06 -4.38 -4.41
CA ARG A 42 23.50 -5.31 -3.41
C ARG A 42 24.38 -5.73 -2.23
N LEU A 43 25.68 -5.43 -2.18
CA LEU A 43 26.58 -5.87 -1.10
C LEU A 43 26.05 -5.61 0.33
N CYS A 44 25.48 -4.42 0.56
CA CYS A 44 24.92 -4.06 1.87
C CYS A 44 23.63 -4.80 2.23
N VAL A 45 22.85 -5.22 1.23
CA VAL A 45 21.62 -6.03 1.41
C VAL A 45 22.00 -7.42 1.90
N ASP A 46 22.98 -8.04 1.25
CA ASP A 46 23.39 -9.40 1.57
C ASP A 46 24.11 -9.46 2.93
N ALA A 47 24.92 -8.44 3.24
CA ALA A 47 25.66 -8.33 4.50
C ALA A 47 24.80 -8.00 5.73
N CYS A 48 23.59 -7.44 5.56
CA CYS A 48 22.77 -7.00 6.70
C CYS A 48 22.22 -8.21 7.49
N PRO A 49 22.59 -8.39 8.78
CA PRO A 49 22.12 -9.54 9.56
C PRO A 49 20.62 -9.51 9.82
N SER A 50 20.07 -8.33 10.13
CA SER A 50 18.65 -8.10 10.40
C SER A 50 17.77 -8.00 9.15
N LYS A 51 18.34 -8.12 7.94
CA LYS A 51 17.63 -7.97 6.66
C LYS A 51 16.82 -6.66 6.60
N ALA A 52 17.39 -5.62 7.19
CA ALA A 52 16.81 -4.27 7.22
C ALA A 52 17.02 -3.50 5.91
N ILE A 53 17.97 -3.92 5.07
CA ILE A 53 18.31 -3.25 3.81
C ILE A 53 17.77 -4.06 2.65
N PHE A 54 17.15 -3.38 1.68
CA PHE A 54 16.56 -3.96 0.48
C PHE A 54 16.85 -3.04 -0.72
N LEU A 55 16.72 -3.57 -1.94
CA LEU A 55 16.83 -2.75 -3.15
C LEU A 55 15.47 -2.18 -3.54
N VAL A 56 15.49 -0.94 -4.01
CA VAL A 56 14.35 -0.22 -4.55
C VAL A 56 14.66 0.25 -5.97
N MET A 57 13.66 0.20 -6.82
CA MET A 57 13.77 0.71 -8.18
C MET A 57 13.61 2.23 -8.16
N ASP A 58 14.31 2.93 -9.06
CA ASP A 58 14.07 4.35 -9.30
C ASP A 58 12.70 4.54 -9.98
N GLU A 59 12.35 3.59 -10.85
CA GLU A 59 11.08 3.57 -11.59
C GLU A 59 10.45 2.17 -11.49
N TYR A 60 9.17 2.13 -11.14
CA TYR A 60 8.36 0.91 -11.17
C TYR A 60 7.54 0.89 -12.46
N PRO A 61 7.34 -0.28 -13.08
CA PRO A 61 6.50 -0.38 -14.27
C PRO A 61 5.06 0.02 -13.93
N GLU A 62 4.38 0.59 -14.92
CA GLU A 62 2.95 0.83 -14.78
C GLU A 62 2.20 -0.50 -14.57
N PRO A 63 1.23 -0.57 -13.64
CA PRO A 63 0.39 -1.75 -13.49
C PRO A 63 -0.30 -2.07 -14.81
N ALA A 64 -0.38 -3.37 -15.15
CA ALA A 64 -1.12 -3.80 -16.32
C ALA A 64 -2.59 -3.35 -16.24
N PRO A 65 -3.20 -2.96 -17.37
CA PRO A 65 -4.60 -2.56 -17.40
C PRO A 65 -5.49 -3.72 -16.93
N LYS A 66 -6.53 -3.39 -16.17
CA LYS A 66 -7.51 -4.37 -15.72
C LYS A 66 -8.44 -4.75 -16.89
N ASP A 67 -8.88 -6.01 -16.91
CA ASP A 67 -9.94 -6.44 -17.82
C ASP A 67 -11.23 -5.68 -17.52
N ALA A 68 -11.80 -5.01 -18.54
CA ALA A 68 -12.93 -4.10 -18.35
C ALA A 68 -14.18 -4.80 -17.80
N ALA A 69 -14.45 -6.04 -18.22
CA ALA A 69 -15.59 -6.81 -17.74
C ALA A 69 -15.42 -7.20 -16.26
N SER A 70 -14.21 -7.58 -15.86
CA SER A 70 -13.87 -7.89 -14.47
C SER A 70 -13.91 -6.64 -13.59
N ALA A 71 -13.34 -5.52 -14.06
CA ALA A 71 -13.35 -4.24 -13.34
C ALA A 71 -14.78 -3.73 -13.10
N SER A 72 -15.65 -3.79 -14.11
CA SER A 72 -17.06 -3.43 -13.97
C SER A 72 -17.78 -4.28 -12.91
N LYS A 73 -17.61 -5.62 -12.94
CA LYS A 73 -18.19 -6.50 -11.91
C LYS A 73 -17.67 -6.21 -10.51
N MET A 74 -16.38 -5.87 -10.40
CA MET A 74 -15.81 -5.45 -9.11
C MET A 74 -16.43 -4.14 -8.62
N MET A 75 -16.71 -3.20 -9.52
CA MET A 75 -17.37 -1.94 -9.14
C MET A 75 -18.85 -2.13 -8.76
N ASP A 76 -19.56 -3.03 -9.43
CA ASP A 76 -20.92 -3.43 -9.04
C ASP A 76 -20.91 -4.05 -7.64
N LEU A 77 -19.95 -4.94 -7.38
CA LEU A 77 -19.77 -5.56 -6.08
C LEU A 77 -19.42 -4.53 -5.01
N CYS A 78 -18.50 -3.61 -5.31
CA CYS A 78 -18.10 -2.49 -4.46
C CYS A 78 -19.33 -1.67 -4.02
N SER A 79 -20.16 -1.26 -5.00
CA SER A 79 -21.40 -0.51 -4.75
C SER A 79 -22.37 -1.27 -3.85
N SER A 80 -22.52 -2.58 -4.08
CA SER A 80 -23.37 -3.44 -3.24
C SER A 80 -22.86 -3.54 -1.79
N ARG A 81 -21.53 -3.58 -1.60
CA ARG A 81 -20.90 -3.65 -0.27
C ARG A 81 -21.07 -2.33 0.48
N PHE A 82 -20.95 -1.19 -0.19
CA PHE A 82 -21.26 0.11 0.43
C PHE A 82 -22.74 0.24 0.83
N ALA A 83 -23.67 -0.24 0.01
CA ALA A 83 -25.08 -0.27 0.37
C ALA A 83 -25.35 -1.13 1.63
N GLN A 84 -24.71 -2.30 1.69
CA GLN A 84 -24.78 -3.18 2.87
C GLN A 84 -24.08 -2.57 4.08
N GLU A 85 -22.96 -1.87 3.91
CA GLU A 85 -22.25 -1.17 4.99
C GLU A 85 -23.16 -0.13 5.64
N LYS A 86 -23.84 0.68 4.80
CA LYS A 86 -24.80 1.69 5.26
C LYS A 86 -25.97 1.05 6.01
N ALA A 87 -26.48 -0.08 5.53
CA ALA A 87 -27.53 -0.82 6.22
C ALA A 87 -27.04 -1.38 7.57
N ALA A 88 -25.83 -1.96 7.63
CA ALA A 88 -25.24 -2.45 8.86
C ALA A 88 -25.03 -1.32 9.88
N ALA A 89 -24.58 -0.14 9.43
CA ALA A 89 -24.45 1.05 10.27
C ALA A 89 -25.80 1.52 10.84
N ALA A 90 -26.85 1.50 10.02
CA ALA A 90 -28.20 1.86 10.47
C ALA A 90 -28.72 0.88 11.54
N ILE A 91 -28.53 -0.43 11.36
CA ILE A 91 -28.94 -1.45 12.35
C ILE A 91 -28.15 -1.30 13.66
N ALA A 92 -26.83 -1.07 13.58
CA ALA A 92 -26.00 -0.86 14.75
C ALA A 92 -26.45 0.37 15.57
N ALA A 93 -26.89 1.43 14.87
CA ALA A 93 -27.38 2.65 15.49
C ALA A 93 -28.79 2.51 16.10
N SER A 94 -29.66 1.68 15.52
CA SER A 94 -31.07 1.55 15.96
C SER A 94 -31.34 0.41 16.93
N SER A 95 -30.46 -0.59 17.02
CA SER A 95 -30.60 -1.68 17.99
C SER A 95 -30.24 -1.21 19.39
N ASP A 96 -30.75 -1.83 20.44
CA ASP A 96 -30.24 -1.71 21.82
C ASP A 96 -29.62 -3.01 22.35
N GLU A 97 -29.70 -4.08 21.56
CA GLU A 97 -29.19 -5.39 21.93
C GLU A 97 -27.65 -5.42 21.72
N PRO A 98 -26.84 -5.61 22.79
CA PRO A 98 -25.39 -5.47 22.71
C PRO A 98 -24.71 -6.45 21.75
N GLY A 99 -25.23 -7.68 21.63
CA GLY A 99 -24.70 -8.69 20.72
C GLY A 99 -24.93 -8.30 19.26
N LEU A 100 -26.15 -7.90 18.91
CA LEU A 100 -26.46 -7.39 17.58
C LEU A 100 -25.65 -6.13 17.22
N LYS A 101 -25.47 -5.17 18.14
CA LYS A 101 -24.59 -4.00 17.93
C LYS A 101 -23.16 -4.44 17.57
N LYS A 102 -22.58 -5.33 18.37
CA LYS A 102 -21.21 -5.82 18.15
C LYS A 102 -21.07 -6.56 16.82
N LEU A 103 -22.04 -7.42 16.49
CA LEU A 103 -22.06 -8.17 15.24
C LEU A 103 -22.19 -7.26 14.02
N THR A 104 -23.11 -6.28 14.08
CA THR A 104 -23.35 -5.36 12.95
C THR A 104 -22.20 -4.39 12.73
N GLU A 105 -21.53 -3.94 13.78
CA GLU A 105 -20.31 -3.13 13.65
C GLU A 105 -19.15 -3.93 13.03
N ALA A 106 -18.96 -5.19 13.43
CA ALA A 106 -17.98 -6.07 12.80
C ALA A 106 -18.30 -6.32 11.32
N LEU A 107 -19.58 -6.53 10.99
CA LEU A 107 -20.05 -6.69 9.62
C LEU A 107 -19.80 -5.42 8.80
N ARG A 108 -20.11 -4.23 9.35
CA ARG A 108 -19.84 -2.93 8.71
C ARG A 108 -18.37 -2.80 8.32
N GLN A 109 -17.47 -3.10 9.25
CA GLN A 109 -16.03 -3.03 8.98
C GLN A 109 -15.59 -4.05 7.93
N SER A 110 -16.11 -5.27 7.97
CA SER A 110 -15.82 -6.30 6.96
C SER A 110 -16.29 -5.89 5.57
N LEU A 111 -17.49 -5.31 5.46
CA LEU A 111 -18.05 -4.81 4.20
C LEU A 111 -17.23 -3.66 3.61
N ARG A 112 -16.79 -2.72 4.45
CA ARG A 112 -15.91 -1.62 4.03
C ARG A 112 -14.59 -2.12 3.46
N ILE A 113 -13.90 -3.01 4.17
CA ILE A 113 -12.63 -3.60 3.69
C ILE A 113 -12.86 -4.31 2.35
N THR A 114 -13.96 -5.07 2.23
CA THR A 114 -14.30 -5.76 0.98
C THR A 114 -14.57 -4.78 -0.16
N ALA A 115 -15.27 -3.67 0.11
CA ALA A 115 -15.53 -2.64 -0.89
C ALA A 115 -14.23 -1.98 -1.38
N GLU A 116 -13.35 -1.63 -0.44
CA GLU A 116 -12.02 -1.05 -0.73
C GLU A 116 -11.16 -2.01 -1.56
N ASP A 117 -11.18 -3.31 -1.26
CA ASP A 117 -10.49 -4.32 -2.05
C ASP A 117 -11.10 -4.47 -3.45
N CYS A 118 -12.43 -4.43 -3.59
CA CYS A 118 -13.10 -4.42 -4.90
C CYS A 118 -12.69 -3.22 -5.75
N ALA A 119 -12.65 -2.01 -5.16
CA ALA A 119 -12.22 -0.80 -5.85
C ALA A 119 -10.75 -0.92 -6.30
N ARG A 120 -9.89 -1.48 -5.45
CA ARG A 120 -8.48 -1.75 -5.78
C ARG A 120 -8.35 -2.70 -6.97
N GLU A 121 -9.14 -3.78 -6.98
CA GLU A 121 -9.15 -4.73 -8.09
C GLU A 121 -9.76 -4.16 -9.37
N ALA A 122 -10.62 -3.15 -9.27
CA ALA A 122 -11.15 -2.41 -10.40
C ALA A 122 -10.18 -1.36 -10.98
N GLY A 123 -9.00 -1.15 -10.39
CA GLY A 123 -7.96 -0.24 -10.91
C GLY A 123 -7.72 1.04 -10.11
N PHE A 124 -8.41 1.21 -8.98
CA PHE A 124 -8.28 2.38 -8.10
C PHE A 124 -7.19 2.20 -7.02
N MET A 125 -6.10 1.49 -7.35
CA MET A 125 -5.03 1.17 -6.39
C MET A 125 -4.04 2.34 -6.18
N LEU A 126 -3.68 3.05 -7.25
CA LEU A 126 -2.68 4.12 -7.22
C LEU A 126 -3.35 5.47 -7.43
N PRO A 127 -3.04 6.51 -6.64
CA PRO A 127 -3.62 7.84 -6.82
C PRO A 127 -3.42 8.44 -8.22
N GLN A 128 -2.33 8.09 -8.87
CA GLN A 128 -1.97 8.55 -10.21
C GLN A 128 -2.49 7.66 -11.35
N SER A 129 -3.22 6.57 -11.05
CA SER A 129 -3.76 5.71 -12.10
C SER A 129 -4.84 6.44 -12.92
N GLU A 130 -4.99 6.05 -14.19
CA GLU A 130 -5.97 6.65 -15.10
C GLU A 130 -7.40 6.64 -14.53
N PRO A 131 -7.94 5.54 -13.95
CA PRO A 131 -9.29 5.56 -13.36
C PRO A 131 -9.45 6.57 -12.22
N VAL A 132 -8.41 6.77 -11.40
CA VAL A 132 -8.47 7.74 -10.30
C VAL A 132 -8.43 9.16 -10.86
N ARG A 133 -7.57 9.44 -11.84
CA ARG A 133 -7.51 10.76 -12.49
C ARG A 133 -8.83 11.13 -13.16
N ALA A 134 -9.42 10.21 -13.92
CA ALA A 134 -10.71 10.42 -14.56
C ALA A 134 -11.81 10.73 -13.54
N LEU A 135 -11.86 9.98 -12.43
CA LEU A 135 -12.80 10.23 -11.34
C LEU A 135 -12.60 11.62 -10.70
N MET A 136 -11.35 12.03 -10.48
CA MET A 136 -11.06 13.34 -9.90
C MET A 136 -11.49 14.48 -10.84
N GLU A 137 -11.26 14.35 -12.14
CA GLU A 137 -11.71 15.32 -13.15
C GLU A 137 -13.25 15.42 -13.22
N GLU A 138 -13.97 14.29 -13.10
CA GLU A 138 -15.43 14.28 -12.98
C GLU A 138 -15.92 15.00 -11.72
N LEU A 139 -15.25 14.79 -10.58
CA LEU A 139 -15.60 15.43 -9.31
C LEU A 139 -15.29 16.94 -9.29
N GLU A 140 -14.25 17.38 -9.99
CA GLU A 140 -13.92 18.80 -10.14
C GLU A 140 -14.89 19.55 -11.07
N SER A 141 -15.50 18.84 -12.01
CA SER A 141 -16.45 19.40 -12.98
C SER A 141 -17.93 19.32 -12.54
N SER A 142 -18.20 18.69 -11.40
CA SER A 142 -19.54 18.51 -10.80
C SER A 142 -19.83 19.53 -9.70
#